data_AF-V5GXY1-F1
#
_entry.id   AF-V5GXY1-F1
#
_cell.length_a   1.000
_cell.length_b   1.000
_cell.length_c   1.000
_cell.angle_alpha   90.00
_cell.angle_beta   90.00
_cell.angle_gamma   90.00
#
_symmetry.space_group_name_H-M   'P 1'
#
loop_
_entity.id
_entity.type
_entity.pdbx_description
1 polymer ?
#
loop_
_entity_poly.entity_id
_entity_poly.type
_entity_poly.pdbx_seq_one_letter_code
_entity_poly.pdbx_strand_id
1 'polypeptide(L)'
;MNSRIKRVTHVIFDMDGVLLDTEPLYTVAIQNVVGKYGKVYDWSVKSHILGLQGIEAPRKIVELLDLPISPEELYELNKIQYNIVMKDAQVISETAKVVEHLHKHNIPIAVATSSYEEIFHVKTAKHKDFFTLFNHIVCGGSDPEVKEGKPSPDIFLTCASRFPDKPLPE
;
A
#
# COMPACT_ATOMS: atom_id res chain seq x y z
N MET A 1 -26.73 -5.25 -12.11
CA MET A 1 -27.13 -4.11 -11.24
C MET A 1 -26.61 -2.83 -11.88
N ASN A 2 -27.48 -1.95 -12.38
CA ASN A 2 -27.10 -0.59 -12.77
C ASN A 2 -26.96 0.22 -11.48
N SER A 3 -25.79 0.20 -10.83
CA SER A 3 -25.52 1.22 -9.82
C SER A 3 -25.32 2.55 -10.55
N ARG A 4 -26.24 3.48 -10.32
CA ARG A 4 -26.10 4.84 -10.85
C ARG A 4 -25.01 5.50 -10.00
N ILE A 5 -23.90 5.88 -10.62
CA ILE A 5 -22.79 6.57 -9.94
C ILE A 5 -23.37 7.84 -9.30
N LYS A 6 -23.32 7.92 -7.96
CA LYS A 6 -23.73 9.10 -7.20
C LYS A 6 -22.70 10.21 -7.40
N ARG A 7 -23.12 11.47 -7.28
CA ARG A 7 -22.18 12.59 -7.22
C ARG A 7 -21.40 12.49 -5.91
N VAL A 8 -20.09 12.70 -5.98
CA VAL A 8 -19.18 12.74 -4.83
C VAL A 8 -18.52 14.11 -4.73
N THR A 9 -18.12 14.50 -3.53
CA THR A 9 -17.45 15.79 -3.26
C THR A 9 -16.00 15.63 -2.81
N HIS A 10 -15.61 14.43 -2.38
CA HIS A 10 -14.29 14.12 -1.80
C HIS A 10 -13.76 12.82 -2.42
N VAL A 11 -12.44 12.68 -2.48
CA VAL A 11 -11.80 11.43 -2.94
C VAL A 11 -10.73 10.99 -1.96
N ILE A 12 -10.80 9.74 -1.52
CA ILE A 12 -9.77 9.10 -0.71
C ILE A 12 -9.05 8.06 -1.56
N PHE A 13 -7.75 8.21 -1.69
CA PHE A 13 -6.89 7.31 -2.45
C PHE A 13 -6.26 6.27 -1.53
N ASP A 14 -6.23 5.02 -1.98
CA ASP A 14 -5.19 4.09 -1.50
C ASP A 14 -3.82 4.53 -2.06
N MET A 15 -2.73 4.02 -1.49
CA MET A 15 -1.37 4.39 -1.90
C MET A 15 -0.68 3.29 -2.70
N ASP A 16 -0.47 2.12 -2.09
CA ASP A 16 0.27 1.01 -2.68
C ASP A 16 -0.51 0.41 -3.86
N GLY A 17 0.11 0.38 -5.05
CA GLY A 17 -0.52 -0.10 -6.29
C GLY A 17 -1.54 0.87 -6.90
N VAL A 18 -1.78 2.03 -6.30
CA VAL A 18 -2.72 3.05 -6.80
C VAL A 18 -2.02 4.37 -7.07
N LEU A 19 -1.36 4.96 -6.07
CA LEU A 19 -0.55 6.17 -6.22
C LEU A 19 0.91 5.83 -6.52
N LEU A 20 1.43 4.77 -5.90
CA LEU A 20 2.80 4.33 -6.07
C LEU A 20 2.86 2.93 -6.67
N ASP A 21 3.76 2.72 -7.62
CA ASP A 21 4.02 1.42 -8.25
C ASP A 21 4.90 0.55 -7.34
N THR A 22 4.29 -0.03 -6.32
CA THR A 22 4.96 -0.81 -5.26
C THR A 22 4.92 -2.32 -5.50
N GLU A 23 4.00 -2.81 -6.34
CA GLU A 23 3.80 -4.24 -6.62
C GLU A 23 5.03 -4.95 -7.22
N PRO A 24 5.77 -4.33 -8.17
CA PRO A 24 7.03 -4.90 -8.65
C PRO A 24 8.07 -5.00 -7.54
N LEU A 25 8.10 -4.01 -6.63
CA LEU A 25 9.11 -3.94 -5.56
C LEU A 25 8.91 -5.02 -4.50
N TYR A 26 7.67 -5.39 -4.17
CA TYR A 26 7.43 -6.56 -3.32
C TYR A 26 8.05 -7.84 -3.93
N THR A 27 7.96 -7.99 -5.25
CA THR A 27 8.55 -9.12 -5.98
C THR A 27 10.08 -9.10 -5.89
N VAL A 28 10.69 -7.92 -6.11
CA VAL A 28 12.14 -7.74 -5.98
C VAL A 28 12.62 -8.06 -4.56
N ALA A 29 11.93 -7.58 -3.53
CA ALA A 29 12.31 -7.82 -2.15
C ALA A 29 12.27 -9.31 -1.77
N ILE A 30 11.18 -10.02 -2.11
CA ILE A 30 11.09 -11.45 -1.85
C ILE A 30 12.18 -12.20 -2.63
N GLN A 31 12.38 -11.86 -3.91
CA GLN A 31 13.43 -12.45 -4.73
C GLN A 31 14.85 -12.23 -4.14
N ASN A 32 15.13 -11.06 -3.58
CA ASN A 32 16.41 -10.77 -2.92
C ASN A 32 16.66 -11.65 -1.70
N VAL A 33 15.61 -12.11 -1.01
CA VAL A 33 15.73 -13.05 0.11
C VAL A 33 15.87 -14.47 -0.42
N VAL A 34 14.91 -14.96 -1.20
CA VAL A 34 14.87 -16.37 -1.62
C VAL A 34 16.02 -16.73 -2.58
N GLY A 35 16.52 -15.75 -3.32
CA GLY A 35 17.67 -15.91 -4.21
C GLY A 35 18.96 -16.26 -3.48
N LYS A 36 19.09 -15.90 -2.19
CA LYS A 36 20.23 -16.32 -1.35
C LYS A 36 20.27 -17.85 -1.12
N TYR A 37 19.14 -18.50 -1.31
CA TYR A 37 18.98 -19.96 -1.22
C TYR A 37 18.92 -20.63 -2.61
N GLY A 38 19.27 -19.90 -3.67
CA GLY A 38 19.22 -20.39 -5.04
C GLY A 38 17.79 -20.61 -5.58
N LYS A 39 16.77 -20.02 -4.95
CA LYS A 39 15.37 -20.15 -5.36
C LYS A 39 14.91 -18.93 -6.18
N VAL A 40 13.89 -19.15 -7.01
CA VAL A 40 13.29 -18.13 -7.87
C VAL A 40 11.86 -17.85 -7.41
N TYR A 41 11.54 -16.57 -7.23
CA TYR A 41 10.20 -16.09 -6.92
C TYR A 41 9.57 -15.50 -8.18
N ASP A 42 8.93 -16.37 -8.97
CA ASP A 42 8.24 -16.01 -10.21
C ASP A 42 6.72 -16.10 -10.07
N TRP A 43 6.00 -15.99 -11.19
CA TRP A 43 4.54 -16.06 -11.21
C TRP A 43 3.98 -17.41 -10.72
N SER A 44 4.73 -18.52 -10.86
CA SER A 44 4.29 -19.83 -10.38
C SER A 44 4.18 -19.87 -8.86
N VAL A 45 5.00 -19.08 -8.14
CA VAL A 45 4.89 -18.93 -6.68
C VAL A 45 3.96 -17.78 -6.33
N LYS A 46 4.14 -16.62 -6.98
CA LYS A 46 3.40 -15.39 -6.66
C LYS A 46 1.89 -15.58 -6.77
N SER A 47 1.41 -16.30 -7.78
CA SER A 47 -0.02 -16.52 -7.99
C SER A 47 -0.70 -17.27 -6.83
N HIS A 48 0.02 -18.12 -6.10
CA HIS A 48 -0.49 -18.86 -4.94
C HIS A 48 -0.56 -18.02 -3.66
N ILE A 49 0.07 -16.84 -3.63
CA ILE A 49 0.09 -15.99 -2.43
C ILE A 49 -0.76 -14.73 -2.55
N LEU A 50 -1.28 -14.43 -3.75
CA LEU A 50 -2.14 -13.26 -3.95
C LEU A 50 -3.35 -13.33 -3.03
N GLY A 51 -3.57 -12.26 -2.26
CA GLY A 51 -4.67 -12.17 -1.29
C GLY A 51 -4.39 -12.78 0.08
N LEU A 52 -3.25 -13.45 0.29
CA LEU A 52 -2.86 -13.91 1.62
C LEU A 52 -2.40 -12.73 2.50
N GLN A 53 -2.67 -12.82 3.80
CA GLN A 53 -2.35 -11.78 4.77
C GLN A 53 -1.33 -12.27 5.80
N GLY A 54 -0.48 -11.34 6.27
CA GLY A 54 0.46 -11.59 7.37
C GLY A 54 1.41 -12.76 7.09
N ILE A 55 1.50 -13.69 8.06
CA ILE A 55 2.44 -14.81 8.04
C ILE A 55 2.08 -15.92 7.04
N GLU A 56 0.85 -15.93 6.51
CA GLU A 56 0.39 -16.97 5.57
C GLU A 56 1.17 -16.92 4.25
N ALA A 57 1.52 -15.73 3.75
CA ALA A 57 2.32 -15.58 2.55
C ALA A 57 3.75 -16.14 2.72
N PRO A 58 4.54 -15.72 3.75
CA PRO A 58 5.83 -16.35 4.05
C PRO A 58 5.73 -17.87 4.23
N ARG A 59 4.70 -18.37 4.93
CA ARG A 59 4.50 -19.82 5.11
C ARG A 59 4.38 -20.53 3.78
N LYS A 60 3.57 -19.99 2.87
CA LYS A 60 3.36 -20.58 1.55
C LYS A 60 4.61 -20.51 0.68
N ILE A 61 5.38 -19.42 0.77
CA ILE A 61 6.65 -19.29 0.05
C ILE A 61 7.68 -20.32 0.53
N VAL A 62 7.83 -20.50 1.85
CA VAL A 62 8.72 -21.52 2.44
C VAL A 62 8.35 -22.91 1.97
N GLU A 63 7.05 -23.25 1.97
CA GLU A 63 6.54 -24.54 1.51
C GLU A 63 6.80 -24.76 0.00
N LEU A 64 6.41 -23.80 -0.85
CA LEU A 64 6.50 -23.93 -2.31
C LEU A 64 7.93 -23.96 -2.82
N LEU A 65 8.83 -23.22 -2.15
CA LEU A 65 10.23 -23.12 -2.56
C LEU A 65 11.15 -24.05 -1.77
N ASP A 66 10.64 -24.82 -0.81
CA ASP A 66 11.44 -25.68 0.07
C ASP A 66 12.64 -24.92 0.65
N LEU A 67 12.34 -23.83 1.37
CA LEU A 67 13.35 -22.95 1.95
C LEU A 67 13.87 -23.51 3.28
N PRO A 68 15.19 -23.43 3.56
CA PRO A 68 15.77 -23.93 4.80
C PRO A 68 15.65 -22.93 5.96
N ILE A 69 14.57 -22.15 6.01
CA ILE A 69 14.30 -21.14 7.05
C ILE A 69 12.82 -21.18 7.45
N SER A 70 12.49 -20.66 8.63
CA SER A 70 11.10 -20.61 9.06
C SER A 70 10.31 -19.51 8.34
N PRO A 71 8.96 -19.60 8.28
CA PRO A 71 8.12 -18.53 7.78
C PRO A 71 8.34 -17.18 8.50
N GLU A 72 8.60 -17.21 9.81
CA GLU A 72 8.86 -16.04 10.64
C GLU A 72 10.20 -15.38 10.27
N GLU A 73 11.24 -16.20 10.05
CA GLU A 73 12.53 -15.69 9.58
C GLU A 73 12.40 -15.06 8.19
N LEU A 74 11.69 -15.72 7.26
CA LEU A 74 11.41 -15.15 5.94
C LEU A 74 10.63 -13.83 6.05
N TYR A 75 9.65 -13.75 6.96
CA TYR A 75 8.86 -12.54 7.18
C TYR A 75 9.74 -11.35 7.60
N GLU A 76 10.63 -11.54 8.58
CA GLU A 76 11.54 -10.48 9.04
C GLU A 76 12.57 -10.09 7.96
N LEU A 77 13.13 -11.06 7.23
CA LEU A 77 14.04 -10.79 6.12
C LEU A 77 13.35 -10.00 4.99
N ASN A 78 12.11 -10.35 4.67
CA ASN A 78 11.30 -9.62 3.69
C ASN A 78 11.02 -8.20 4.15
N LYS A 79 10.67 -7.99 5.44
CA LYS A 79 10.45 -6.64 6.01
C LYS A 79 11.69 -5.74 5.85
N ILE A 80 12.88 -6.28 6.09
CA ILE A 80 14.14 -5.56 5.86
C ILE A 80 14.31 -5.22 4.38
N GLN A 81 14.08 -6.19 3.48
CA GLN A 81 14.19 -5.94 2.04
C GLN A 81 13.14 -4.93 1.53
N TYR A 82 11.91 -4.96 2.04
CA TYR A 82 10.88 -3.97 1.71
C TYR A 82 11.36 -2.56 2.03
N ASN A 83 11.91 -2.31 3.22
CA ASN A 83 12.47 -1.00 3.57
C ASN A 83 13.59 -0.55 2.61
N ILE A 84 14.37 -1.48 2.07
CA ILE A 84 15.46 -1.16 1.14
C ILE A 84 14.94 -0.80 -0.25
N VAL A 85 14.01 -1.59 -0.80
CA VAL A 85 13.55 -1.42 -2.20
C VAL A 85 12.45 -0.38 -2.33
N MET A 86 11.63 -0.16 -1.29
CA MET A 86 10.47 0.75 -1.36
C MET A 86 10.84 2.21 -1.56
N LYS A 87 12.10 2.60 -1.28
CA LYS A 87 12.64 3.93 -1.62
C LYS A 87 12.64 4.22 -3.13
N ASP A 88 12.53 3.17 -3.96
CA ASP A 88 12.55 3.25 -5.42
C ASP A 88 11.13 3.22 -6.02
N ALA A 89 10.09 3.18 -5.19
CA ALA A 89 8.69 3.32 -5.62
C ALA A 89 8.52 4.59 -6.46
N GLN A 90 7.80 4.47 -7.57
CA GLN A 90 7.52 5.59 -8.47
C GLN A 90 6.04 5.96 -8.40
N VAL A 91 5.74 7.25 -8.59
CA VAL A 91 4.35 7.68 -8.76
C VAL A 91 3.79 7.10 -10.06
N ILE A 92 2.59 6.53 -9.99
CA ILE A 92 1.86 6.03 -11.16
C ILE A 92 1.35 7.23 -11.95
N SER A 93 1.83 7.37 -13.19
CA SER A 93 1.63 8.57 -14.01
C SER A 93 0.16 8.85 -14.33
N GLU A 94 -0.62 7.80 -14.48
CA GLU A 94 -2.05 7.83 -14.79
C GLU A 94 -2.84 8.36 -13.60
N THR A 95 -2.55 7.86 -12.40
CA THR A 95 -3.19 8.32 -11.16
C THR A 95 -2.74 9.74 -10.80
N ALA A 96 -1.48 10.10 -11.08
CA ALA A 96 -0.98 11.45 -10.85
C ALA A 96 -1.82 12.50 -11.61
N LYS A 97 -2.16 12.24 -12.87
CA LYS A 97 -3.01 13.14 -13.67
C LYS A 97 -4.39 13.34 -13.04
N VAL A 98 -4.95 12.30 -12.41
CA VAL A 98 -6.23 12.39 -11.70
C VAL A 98 -6.09 13.26 -10.45
N VAL A 99 -5.05 13.02 -9.64
CA VAL A 99 -4.74 13.82 -8.44
C VAL A 99 -4.56 15.30 -8.78
N GLU A 100 -3.74 15.60 -9.79
CA GLU A 100 -3.50 16.96 -10.27
C GLU A 100 -4.79 17.62 -10.80
N HIS A 101 -5.63 16.87 -11.53
CA HIS A 101 -6.90 17.37 -12.02
C HIS A 101 -7.86 17.73 -10.88
N LEU A 102 -7.99 16.85 -9.88
CA LEU A 102 -8.85 17.07 -8.71
C LEU A 102 -8.36 18.26 -7.89
N HIS A 103 -7.06 18.31 -7.60
CA HIS A 103 -6.44 19.41 -6.88
C HIS A 103 -6.64 20.76 -7.61
N LYS A 104 -6.43 20.80 -8.93
CA LYS A 104 -6.66 22.00 -9.75
C LYS A 104 -8.10 22.52 -9.69
N HIS A 105 -9.08 21.63 -9.50
CA HIS A 105 -10.49 21.99 -9.40
C HIS A 105 -10.96 22.14 -7.94
N ASN A 106 -10.04 22.18 -6.98
CA ASN A 106 -10.33 22.31 -5.55
C ASN A 106 -11.24 21.21 -5.01
N ILE A 107 -11.15 20.00 -5.57
CA ILE A 107 -11.81 18.82 -4.99
C ILE A 107 -10.90 18.32 -3.86
N PRO A 108 -11.39 18.22 -2.59
CA PRO A 108 -10.58 17.73 -1.50
C PRO A 108 -10.21 16.26 -1.69
N ILE A 109 -8.93 15.96 -1.48
CA ILE A 109 -8.35 14.64 -1.68
C ILE A 109 -7.45 14.26 -0.51
N ALA A 110 -7.49 12.99 -0.12
CA ALA A 110 -6.66 12.47 0.97
C ALA A 110 -6.15 11.07 0.66
N VAL A 111 -5.17 10.60 1.45
CA VAL A 111 -4.60 9.25 1.32
C VAL A 111 -4.96 8.40 2.54
N ALA A 112 -5.32 7.14 2.28
CA ALA A 112 -5.54 6.11 3.29
C ALA A 112 -4.71 4.86 2.96
N THR A 113 -3.54 4.73 3.60
CA THR A 113 -2.61 3.61 3.38
C THR A 113 -2.55 2.67 4.58
N SER A 114 -2.51 1.36 4.34
CA SER A 114 -2.25 0.35 5.39
C SER A 114 -0.78 0.35 5.87
N SER A 115 0.06 1.20 5.27
CA SER A 115 1.45 1.37 5.69
C SER A 115 1.55 1.95 7.10
N TYR A 116 2.62 1.58 7.80
CA TYR A 116 3.11 2.32 8.97
C TYR A 116 3.74 3.64 8.51
N GLU A 117 3.80 4.64 9.39
CA GLU A 117 4.36 5.95 9.09
C GLU A 117 5.82 5.90 8.62
N GLU A 118 6.65 5.04 9.20
CA GLU A 118 8.06 4.94 8.84
C GLU A 118 8.24 4.48 7.39
N ILE A 119 7.51 3.43 6.98
CA ILE A 119 7.58 2.93 5.60
C ILE A 119 6.91 3.89 4.62
N PHE A 120 5.86 4.63 5.05
CA PHE A 120 5.28 5.71 4.26
C PHE A 120 6.35 6.76 3.90
N HIS A 121 7.15 7.20 4.87
CA HIS A 121 8.22 8.17 4.61
C HIS A 121 9.31 7.63 3.68
N VAL A 122 9.65 6.34 3.79
CA VAL A 122 10.59 5.70 2.85
C VAL A 122 10.03 5.71 1.43
N LYS A 123 8.78 5.30 1.24
CA LYS A 123 8.10 5.23 -0.07
C LYS A 123 7.95 6.60 -0.74
N THR A 124 7.74 7.65 0.06
CA THR A 124 7.42 8.99 -0.44
C THR A 124 8.59 9.96 -0.46
N ALA A 125 9.78 9.56 0.01
CA ALA A 125 10.94 10.44 0.18
C ALA A 125 11.32 11.22 -1.10
N LYS A 126 11.15 10.63 -2.28
CA LYS A 126 11.45 11.23 -3.59
C LYS A 126 10.27 12.00 -4.22
N HIS A 127 9.08 11.91 -3.63
CA HIS A 127 7.82 12.38 -4.21
C HIS A 127 7.10 13.39 -3.31
N LYS A 128 7.84 14.10 -2.45
CA LYS A 128 7.27 15.01 -1.44
C LYS A 128 6.30 16.02 -2.07
N ASP A 129 6.70 16.66 -3.17
CA ASP A 129 5.88 17.66 -3.86
C ASP A 129 4.53 17.08 -4.31
N PHE A 130 4.52 15.85 -4.85
CA PHE A 130 3.28 15.17 -5.21
C PHE A 130 2.37 14.94 -3.99
N PHE A 131 2.93 14.52 -2.87
CA PHE A 131 2.15 14.28 -1.65
C PHE A 131 1.69 15.56 -0.94
N THR A 132 2.22 16.74 -1.28
CA THR A 132 1.68 18.04 -0.79
C THR A 132 0.33 18.41 -1.41
N LEU A 133 -0.08 17.74 -2.50
CA LEU A 133 -1.37 18.00 -3.15
C LEU A 133 -2.56 17.47 -2.34
N PHE A 134 -2.32 16.59 -1.37
CA PHE A 134 -3.34 15.98 -0.53
C PHE A 134 -3.59 16.81 0.73
N ASN A 135 -4.85 16.89 1.16
CA ASN A 135 -5.26 17.59 2.38
C ASN A 135 -4.62 16.96 3.62
N HIS A 136 -4.59 15.62 3.67
CA HIS A 136 -3.98 14.85 4.75
C HIS A 136 -3.74 13.41 4.31
N ILE A 137 -2.97 12.70 5.14
CA ILE A 137 -2.57 11.31 4.93
C ILE A 137 -2.86 10.53 6.22
N VAL A 138 -3.47 9.36 6.09
CA VAL A 138 -3.71 8.42 7.20
C VAL A 138 -2.89 7.16 6.97
N CYS A 139 -1.96 6.88 7.89
CA CYS A 139 -1.11 5.69 7.92
C CYS A 139 -1.70 4.66 8.87
N GLY A 140 -2.65 3.86 8.40
CA GLY A 140 -3.45 2.95 9.24
C GLY A 140 -2.64 1.87 9.97
N GLY A 141 -1.38 1.61 9.58
CA GLY A 141 -0.51 0.69 10.33
C GLY A 141 -0.09 1.23 11.70
N SER A 142 -0.01 2.56 11.85
CA SER A 142 0.46 3.24 13.08
C SER A 142 -0.55 4.24 13.64
N ASP A 143 -1.70 4.42 12.99
CA ASP A 143 -2.73 5.37 13.41
C ASP A 143 -3.63 4.78 14.50
N PRO A 144 -3.68 5.36 15.71
CA PRO A 144 -4.44 4.80 16.83
C PRO A 144 -5.95 4.86 16.64
N GLU A 145 -6.46 5.69 15.72
CA GLU A 145 -7.88 5.76 15.40
C GLU A 145 -8.33 4.65 14.44
N VAL A 146 -7.38 3.96 13.79
CA VAL A 146 -7.63 2.81 12.92
C VAL A 146 -7.46 1.53 13.73
N LYS A 147 -8.58 0.94 14.18
CA LYS A 147 -8.55 -0.25 15.05
C LYS A 147 -8.35 -1.51 14.24
N GLU A 148 -8.99 -1.58 13.08
CA GLU A 148 -8.88 -2.69 12.15
C GLU A 148 -8.37 -2.23 10.78
N GLY A 149 -7.33 -2.87 10.28
CA GLY A 149 -6.84 -2.63 8.92
C GLY A 149 -7.83 -3.10 7.84
N LYS A 150 -7.55 -2.74 6.58
CA LYS A 150 -8.33 -3.25 5.43
C LYS A 150 -8.43 -4.79 5.49
N PRO A 151 -9.61 -5.39 5.22
CA PRO A 151 -10.76 -4.82 4.53
C PRO A 151 -11.76 -4.05 5.41
N SER A 152 -11.48 -3.87 6.71
CA SER A 152 -12.31 -3.01 7.56
C SER A 152 -12.38 -1.58 6.99
N PRO A 153 -13.55 -0.90 7.07
CA PRO A 153 -13.68 0.47 6.59
C PRO A 153 -12.99 1.51 7.47
N ASP A 154 -12.52 1.15 8.68
CA ASP A 154 -11.96 2.05 9.69
C ASP A 154 -11.03 3.11 9.11
N ILE A 155 -10.04 2.71 8.30
CA ILE A 155 -9.08 3.66 7.72
C ILE A 155 -9.74 4.70 6.82
N PHE A 156 -10.76 4.33 6.06
CA PHE A 156 -11.48 5.25 5.18
C PHE A 156 -12.41 6.15 5.98
N LEU A 157 -13.04 5.64 7.05
CA LEU A 157 -13.86 6.43 7.96
C LEU A 157 -13.02 7.47 8.71
N THR A 158 -11.86 7.06 9.22
CA THR A 158 -10.88 7.93 9.88
C THR A 158 -10.32 8.96 8.90
N CYS A 159 -10.02 8.56 7.66
CA CYS A 159 -9.57 9.50 6.64
C CYS A 159 -10.67 10.52 6.27
N ALA A 160 -11.93 10.10 6.15
CA ALA A 160 -13.05 11.00 5.90
C ALA A 160 -13.27 12.00 7.05
N SER A 161 -13.16 11.54 8.31
CA SER A 161 -13.41 12.37 9.49
C SER A 161 -12.36 13.47 9.74
N ARG A 162 -11.21 13.39 9.06
CA ARG A 162 -10.12 14.38 9.11
C ARG A 162 -10.28 15.54 8.14
N PHE A 163 -11.18 15.44 7.16
CA PHE A 163 -11.57 16.62 6.40
C PHE A 163 -12.29 17.62 7.32
N PRO A 164 -12.14 18.94 7.11
CA PRO A 164 -12.75 19.95 7.97
C PRO A 164 -14.28 19.84 8.10
N ASP A 165 -14.95 19.47 7.01
CA ASP A 165 -16.41 19.34 6.92
C ASP A 165 -16.93 17.91 7.20
N LYS A 166 -16.01 16.95 7.42
CA LYS A 166 -16.31 15.56 7.84
C LYS A 166 -17.40 14.90 7.00
N PRO A 167 -17.20 14.73 5.68
CA PRO A 167 -18.19 14.15 4.79
C PRO A 167 -18.56 12.73 5.24
N LEU A 168 -19.85 12.40 5.16
CA LEU A 168 -20.31 11.05 5.44
C LEU A 168 -20.01 10.13 4.24
N PRO A 169 -19.47 8.92 4.46
CA PRO A 169 -19.31 7.92 3.41
C PRO A 169 -20.69 7.28 3.12
N GLU A 170 -21.33 7.71 2.02
CA GLU A 170 -22.65 7.24 1.54
C GLU A 170 -22.61 6.31 0.30
#